data_AF-A0A450Y281-F1
#
_entry.id   AF-A0A450Y281-F1
#
_cell.length_a   1.000
_cell.length_b   1.000
_cell.length_c   1.000
_cell.angle_alpha   90.00
_cell.angle_beta   90.00
_cell.angle_gamma   90.00
#
_symmetry.space_group_name_H-M   'P 1'
#
loop_
_entity.id
_entity.type
_entity.pdbx_description
1 polymer ?
#
loop_
_entity_poly.entity_id
_entity_poly.type
_entity_poly.pdbx_seq_one_letter_code
_entity_poly.pdbx_strand_id
1 'polypeptide(L)' 'MTTTVDEILDSALRQSETDRARIAKVLITSLDPYVDRENEIAWQQEIKKRLHEIDTDAVTCLPWEEVRERLYRNAHVQR' A
#
# COMPACT_ATOMS: atom_id res chain seq x y z
N MET A 1 29.28 -11.55 15.14
CA MET A 1 29.61 -10.50 14.15
C MET A 1 28.33 -9.71 13.92
N THR A 2 28.25 -8.49 14.44
CA THR A 2 27.11 -7.59 14.25
C THR A 2 27.42 -6.70 13.04
N THR A 3 26.74 -6.96 11.93
CA THR A 3 26.75 -6.07 10.76
C THR A 3 26.02 -4.77 11.10
N THR A 4 26.58 -3.64 10.71
CA THR A 4 25.97 -2.31 10.92
C THR A 4 24.80 -2.07 9.94
N VAL A 5 23.92 -1.12 10.28
CA VAL A 5 22.81 -0.73 9.39
C VAL A 5 23.33 -0.22 8.05
N ASP A 6 24.40 0.56 8.06
CA ASP A 6 25.01 1.11 6.84
C ASP A 6 25.54 0.01 5.92
N GLU A 7 26.19 -1.02 6.46
CA GLU A 7 26.66 -2.17 5.67
C GLU A 7 25.50 -2.97 5.04
N ILE A 8 24.37 -3.10 5.74
CA ILE A 8 23.18 -3.76 5.21
C ILE A 8 22.57 -2.94 4.07
N LEU A 9 22.48 -1.62 4.27
CA LEU A 9 21.98 -0.70 3.26
C LEU A 9 22.85 -0.72 2.00
N ASP A 10 24.16 -0.61 2.16
CA ASP A 10 25.13 -0.67 1.07
C ASP A 10 25.03 -1.97 0.28
N SER A 11 24.88 -3.10 0.98
CA SER A 11 24.70 -4.41 0.36
C SER A 11 23.38 -4.51 -0.40
N ALA A 12 22.28 -4.01 0.17
CA ALA A 12 20.96 -4.00 -0.45
C ALA A 12 20.94 -3.13 -1.71
N LEU A 13 21.56 -1.94 -1.69
CA LEU A 13 21.60 -1.03 -2.83
C LEU A 13 22.40 -1.57 -4.02
N ARG A 14 23.35 -2.50 -3.79
CA ARG A 14 24.12 -3.17 -4.85
C ARG A 14 23.37 -4.34 -5.52
N GLN A 15 22.20 -4.72 -5.02
CA GLN A 15 21.42 -5.82 -5.61
C GLN A 15 20.73 -5.40 -6.93
N SER A 16 20.20 -6.38 -7.65
CA SER A 16 19.34 -6.15 -8.83
C SER A 16 18.10 -5.34 -8.47
N GLU A 17 17.46 -4.68 -9.45
CA GLU A 17 16.21 -3.93 -9.20
C GLU A 17 15.12 -4.81 -8.57
N THR A 18 14.96 -6.04 -9.07
CA THR A 18 13.98 -7.01 -8.57
C THR A 18 14.28 -7.40 -7.12
N ASP A 19 15.54 -7.65 -6.78
CA ASP A 19 15.93 -8.04 -5.42
C ASP A 19 15.81 -6.87 -4.45
N ARG A 20 16.14 -5.64 -4.88
CA ARG A 20 15.90 -4.43 -4.09
C ARG A 20 14.41 -4.25 -3.80
N ALA A 21 13.54 -4.44 -4.79
CA ALA A 21 12.09 -4.36 -4.60
C ALA A 21 11.59 -5.42 -3.61
N ARG A 22 12.11 -6.65 -3.71
CA ARG A 22 11.81 -7.74 -2.76
C ARG A 22 12.26 -7.37 -1.33
N ILE A 23 13.49 -6.88 -1.16
CA ILE A 23 14.02 -6.47 0.14
C ILE A 23 13.17 -5.34 0.73
N ALA A 24 12.87 -4.31 -0.05
CA ALA A 24 12.03 -3.20 0.37
C ALA A 24 10.65 -3.67 0.83
N LYS A 25 10.00 -4.55 0.07
CA LYS A 25 8.71 -5.14 0.45
C LYS A 25 8.77 -5.83 1.81
N VAL A 26 9.75 -6.70 2.02
CA VAL A 26 9.88 -7.44 3.30
C VAL A 26 10.15 -6.50 4.46
N LEU A 27 11.01 -5.49 4.27
CA LEU A 27 11.28 -4.50 5.30
C LEU A 27 10.03 -3.68 5.65
N ILE A 28 9.30 -3.18 4.66
CA ILE A 28 8.04 -2.45 4.89
C ILE A 28 7.04 -3.33 5.66
N THR A 29 6.82 -4.57 5.20
CA THR A 29 5.93 -5.51 5.88
C THR A 29 6.38 -5.83 7.31
N SER A 30 7.69 -5.82 7.60
CA SER A 30 8.17 -6.03 8.97
C SER A 30 7.88 -4.86 9.92
N LEU A 31 7.62 -3.67 9.37
CA LEU A 31 7.26 -2.47 10.13
C LEU A 31 5.76 -2.37 10.40
N ASP A 32 4.94 -3.12 9.67
CA ASP A 32 3.51 -3.16 9.92
C ASP A 32 3.30 -3.83 11.29
N PRO A 33 2.78 -3.09 12.30
CA PRO A 33 2.40 -3.72 13.55
C PRO A 33 1.38 -4.81 13.25
N TYR A 34 1.33 -5.86 14.07
CA TYR A 34 0.37 -6.96 13.91
C TYR A 34 -1.01 -6.38 13.57
N VAL A 35 -1.39 -6.48 12.30
CA VAL A 35 -2.68 -5.97 11.82
C VAL A 35 -3.71 -6.79 12.58
N ASP A 36 -4.55 -6.10 13.34
CA ASP A 36 -5.64 -6.75 14.02
C ASP A 36 -6.39 -7.59 12.98
N ARG A 37 -6.50 -8.90 13.22
CA ARG A 37 -7.19 -9.81 12.30
C ARG A 37 -8.62 -9.35 12.04
N GLU A 38 -9.23 -8.64 12.99
CA GLU A 38 -10.56 -8.05 12.81
C GLU A 38 -10.55 -6.94 11.75
N ASN A 39 -9.52 -6.09 11.70
CA ASN A 39 -9.37 -5.06 10.68
C ASN A 39 -9.20 -5.68 9.29
N GLU A 40 -8.35 -6.70 9.15
CA GLU A 40 -8.18 -7.40 7.87
C GLU A 40 -9.50 -8.02 7.40
N ILE A 41 -10.25 -8.68 8.29
CA ILE A 41 -11.55 -9.27 7.98
C ILE A 41 -12.56 -8.18 7.56
N ALA A 42 -12.62 -7.05 8.28
CA ALA A 42 -13.52 -5.95 7.95
C ALA A 42 -13.20 -5.36 6.57
N TRP A 43 -11.92 -5.19 6.23
CA TRP A 43 -11.49 -4.73 4.91
C TRP A 43 -11.89 -5.71 3.80
N GLN A 44 -11.67 -7.01 4.00
CA GLN A 44 -12.09 -8.04 3.03
C GLN A 44 -13.61 -8.05 2.82
N GLN A 45 -14.39 -7.82 3.87
CA GLN A 45 -15.85 -7.72 3.77
C GLN A 45 -16.28 -6.47 2.99
N GLU A 46 -15.69 -5.31 3.27
CA GLU A 46 -16.00 -4.07 2.56
C GLU A 46 -15.64 -4.18 1.08
N ILE A 47 -14.48 -4.76 0.72
CA ILE A 47 -14.10 -4.98 -0.69
C ILE A 47 -15.16 -5.83 -1.40
N LYS A 48 -15.56 -6.96 -0.81
CA LYS A 48 -16.59 -7.84 -1.40
C LYS A 48 -17.92 -7.10 -1.58
N LYS A 49 -18.32 -6.31 -0.59
CA LYS A 49 -19.53 -5.50 -0.66
C LYS A 49 -19.46 -4.47 -1.79
N ARG A 50 -18.35 -3.73 -1.90
CA ARG A 50 -18.16 -2.71 -2.95
C ARG A 50 -18.13 -3.30 -4.35
N LEU A 51 -17.48 -4.44 -4.54
CA LEU A 51 -17.51 -5.16 -5.81
C LEU A 51 -18.95 -5.54 -6.18
N HIS A 52 -19.70 -6.12 -5.24
CA HIS A 52 -21.10 -6.46 -5.48
C HIS A 52 -21.97 -5.25 -5.84
N GLU A 53 -21.80 -4.12 -5.14
CA GLU A 53 -22.51 -2.87 -5.45
C GLU A 53 -22.21 -2.36 -6.86
N ILE A 54 -20.95 -2.49 -7.32
CA ILE A 54 -20.53 -2.13 -8.69
C ILE A 54 -21.11 -3.11 -9.70
N ASP A 55 -20.97 -4.42 -9.46
CA ASP A 55 -21.41 -5.48 -10.38
C ASP A 55 -22.94 -5.50 -10.57
N THR A 56 -23.69 -4.95 -9.61
CA THR A 56 -25.16 -4.85 -9.65
C THR A 56 -25.67 -3.48 -10.06
N ASP A 57 -24.79 -2.55 -10.44
CA ASP A 57 -25.11 -1.15 -10.72
C ASP A 57 -25.87 -0.45 -9.57
N ALA A 58 -25.72 -0.94 -8.33
CA ALA A 58 -26.37 -0.38 -7.15
C ALA A 58 -25.76 0.97 -6.72
N VAL A 59 -24.58 1.31 -7.26
CA VAL A 59 -23.87 2.57 -7.01
C VAL A 59 -23.40 3.19 -8.31
N THR A 60 -23.36 4.52 -8.36
CA THR A 60 -22.73 5.25 -9.46
C THR A 60 -21.25 5.49 -9.14
N CYS A 61 -20.35 4.90 -9.94
CA CYS A 61 -18.92 5.15 -9.81
C CYS A 61 -18.53 6.52 -10.36
N LEU A 62 -17.50 7.12 -9.76
CA LEU A 62 -16.82 8.29 -10.29
C LEU A 62 -15.51 7.86 -10.97
N PRO A 63 -15.11 8.50 -12.07
CA PRO A 63 -13.79 8.27 -12.67
C PRO A 63 -12.66 8.51 -11.67
N TRP A 64 -11.62 7.69 -11.73
CA TRP A 64 -10.47 7.78 -10.82
C TRP A 64 -9.78 9.15 -10.90
N GLU A 65 -9.68 9.71 -12.11
CA GLU A 65 -9.08 11.01 -12.37
C GLU A 65 -9.78 12.10 -11.53
N GLU A 66 -11.10 12.08 -11.47
CA GLU A 66 -11.88 13.05 -10.71
C GLU A 66 -11.63 12.91 -9.19
N VAL A 67 -11.60 11.68 -8.68
CA VAL A 67 -11.31 11.40 -7.27
C VAL A 67 -9.89 11.83 -6.92
N ARG A 68 -8.91 11.50 -7.77
CA ARG A 68 -7.50 11.87 -7.59
C ARG A 68 -7.30 13.37 -7.54
N GLU A 69 -7.90 14.14 -8.46
CA GLU A 69 -7.82 15.61 -8.45
C GLU A 69 -8.46 16.22 -7.19
N ARG A 70 -9.54 15.63 -6.67
CA ARG A 70 -10.14 16.06 -5.38
C ARG A 70 -9.19 15.79 -4.21
N LEU A 71 -8.56 14.61 -4.16
CA LEU A 71 -7.60 14.25 -3.11
C LEU A 71 -6.40 15.19 -3.09
N TYR A 72 -5.79 15.46 -4.25
CA TYR A 72 -4.64 16.38 -4.32
C TYR A 72 -5.00 17.81 -3.94
N ARG A 73 -6.18 18.30 -4.32
CA ARG A 73 -6.67 19.61 -3.86
C ARG A 73 -6.84 19.67 -2.34
N ASN A 74 -7.33 18.60 -1.72
CA ASN A 74 -7.64 18.57 -0.29
C ASN A 74 -6.41 18.31 0.59
N ALA A 75 -5.36 17.68 0.06
CA ALA A 75 -4.22 17.24 0.87
C ALA A 75 -3.19 18.34 1.19
N HIS A 76 -3.37 19.59 0.73
CA HIS A 76 -2.32 20.64 0.77
C HIS A 76 -0.95 20.14 0.27
N VAL A 77 -0.92 19.13 -0.59
CA VAL A 77 0.32 18.66 -1.22
C VAL A 77 0.57 19.61 -2.40
N GLN A 78 1.22 20.74 -2.11
CA GLN A 78 1.88 21.51 -3.16
C GLN A 78 2.89 20.59 -3.85
N ARG A 79 2.77 20.53 -5.17
CA ARG A 79 3.58 19.69 -6.05
C ARG A 79 5.06 20.07 -5.98
#